data_AF-A0AAD4UC43-F1
#
_entry.id   AF-A0AAD4UC43-F1
#
_cell.length_a   1.000
_cell.length_b   1.000
_cell.length_c   1.000
_cell.angle_alpha   90.00
_cell.angle_beta   90.00
_cell.angle_gamma   90.00
#
_symmetry.space_group_name_H-M   'P 1'
#
loop_
_entity.id
_entity.type
_entity.pdbx_description
1 polymer ?
#
loop_
_entity_poly.entity_id
_entity_poly.type
_entity_poly.pdbx_seq_one_letter_code
_entity_poly.pdbx_strand_id
1 'polypeptide(L)'
;MIVHVTNRDIIFEVAYARIGDMIVCAAYAHELPKYGVKVGLTNYAATYCIGLLLAHRLLNRFVMDKIYEGQVEVTGDEYNVESIDGQPGDFTFYLDAGLARTTTGNKVFGALKGAVDGGLSIPHSTKWFPGYDSESKEFSAEAHQEHIMGQNVVDYTHYLIEEDEDAYKKQFSQYIKNK
;
A
#
# COMPACT_ATOMS: atom_id res chain seq x y z
N MET A 1 -11.82 1.63 -6.68
CA MET A 1 -11.05 1.08 -5.54
C MET A 1 -11.09 2.12 -4.45
N ILE A 2 -11.69 1.78 -3.32
CA ILE A 2 -12.01 2.69 -2.23
C ILE A 2 -11.03 2.43 -1.09
N VAL A 3 -10.22 3.43 -0.73
CA VAL A 3 -9.27 3.33 0.39
C VAL A 3 -9.74 4.18 1.56
N HIS A 4 -9.90 3.54 2.72
CA HIS A 4 -10.14 4.25 3.97
C HIS A 4 -9.09 3.86 5.01
N VAL A 5 -8.33 4.86 5.45
CA VAL A 5 -7.41 4.70 6.58
C VAL A 5 -8.10 5.24 7.83
N THR A 6 -8.40 4.34 8.77
CA THR A 6 -8.96 4.69 10.08
C THR A 6 -7.84 4.79 11.12
N ASN A 7 -8.19 5.10 12.37
CA ASN A 7 -7.21 5.26 13.45
C ASN A 7 -6.43 3.98 13.77
N ARG A 8 -7.01 2.79 13.54
CA ARG A 8 -6.41 1.51 13.94
C ARG A 8 -6.52 0.40 12.89
N ASP A 9 -7.12 0.71 11.74
CA ASP A 9 -7.34 -0.24 10.66
C ASP A 9 -7.28 0.45 9.32
N ILE A 10 -6.98 -0.31 8.27
CA ILE A 10 -7.03 0.12 6.87
C ILE A 10 -8.09 -0.74 6.21
N ILE A 11 -8.98 -0.11 5.45
CA ILE A 11 -10.02 -0.77 4.68
C ILE A 11 -9.71 -0.47 3.21
N PHE A 12 -9.59 -1.53 2.40
CA PHE A 12 -9.40 -1.38 0.97
C PHE A 12 -10.39 -2.26 0.21
N GLU A 13 -11.22 -1.62 -0.63
CA GLU A 13 -12.36 -2.27 -1.27
C GLU A 13 -12.35 -2.04 -2.79
N VAL A 14 -12.76 -3.06 -3.53
CA VAL A 14 -13.12 -2.94 -4.95
C VAL A 14 -14.64 -3.00 -5.02
N ALA A 15 -15.26 -1.91 -5.47
CA ALA A 15 -16.70 -1.82 -5.63
C ALA A 15 -17.04 -1.16 -6.96
N TYR A 16 -18.27 -1.40 -7.43
CA TYR A 16 -18.87 -0.70 -8.56
C TYR A 16 -20.34 -0.39 -8.27
N ALA A 17 -20.85 0.69 -8.87
CA ALA A 17 -22.19 1.19 -8.60
C ALA A 17 -23.29 0.42 -9.37
N ARG A 18 -24.41 0.16 -8.69
CA ARG A 18 -25.73 -0.20 -9.26
C ARG A 18 -26.80 0.64 -8.56
N ILE A 19 -27.97 0.07 -8.22
CA ILE A 19 -28.97 0.72 -7.33
C ILE A 19 -28.41 0.86 -5.89
N GLY A 20 -27.39 0.07 -5.56
CA GLY A 20 -26.45 0.29 -4.47
C GLY A 20 -25.07 -0.19 -4.90
N ASP A 21 -24.06 0.06 -4.08
CA ASP A 21 -22.69 -0.37 -4.40
C ASP A 21 -22.52 -1.87 -4.16
N MET A 22 -21.87 -2.53 -5.12
CA MET A 22 -21.57 -3.95 -5.06
C MET A 22 -20.08 -4.13 -4.78
N ILE A 23 -19.75 -4.59 -3.57
CA ILE A 23 -18.37 -4.91 -3.20
C ILE A 23 -17.98 -6.23 -3.87
N VAL A 24 -16.97 -6.16 -4.73
CA VAL A 24 -16.35 -7.32 -5.36
C VAL A 24 -15.36 -7.96 -4.40
N CYS A 25 -14.45 -7.19 -3.82
CA CYS A 25 -13.41 -7.71 -2.95
C CYS A 25 -13.06 -6.68 -1.88
N ALA A 26 -12.63 -7.13 -0.71
CA ALA A 26 -12.19 -6.28 0.38
C ALA A 26 -10.94 -6.89 1.04
N ALA A 27 -10.09 -6.02 1.58
CA ALA A 27 -8.93 -6.36 2.40
C ALA A 27 -8.82 -5.39 3.59
N TYR A 28 -8.32 -5.88 4.72
CA TYR A 28 -8.33 -5.16 5.99
C TYR A 28 -6.99 -5.23 6.72
N ALA A 29 -6.53 -4.19 7.42
CA ALA A 29 -5.24 -4.29 8.12
C ALA A 29 -5.23 -5.33 9.24
N HIS A 30 -6.36 -5.60 9.88
CA HIS A 30 -6.47 -6.61 10.94
C HIS A 30 -6.27 -8.07 10.47
N GLU A 31 -6.20 -8.34 9.16
CA GLU A 31 -5.80 -9.65 8.64
C GLU A 31 -4.29 -9.77 8.37
N LEU A 32 -3.54 -8.67 8.32
CA LEU A 32 -2.08 -8.68 8.15
C LEU A 32 -1.32 -9.53 9.18
N PRO A 33 -1.75 -9.63 10.46
CA PRO A 33 -1.08 -10.51 11.43
C PRO A 33 -1.01 -11.98 10.99
N LYS A 34 -1.92 -12.45 10.12
CA LYS A 34 -1.87 -13.81 9.56
C LYS A 34 -0.69 -14.02 8.61
N TYR A 35 -0.16 -12.94 8.05
CA TYR A 35 0.94 -12.93 7.08
C TYR A 35 2.27 -12.47 7.70
N GLY A 36 2.31 -12.26 9.02
CA GLY A 36 3.54 -11.94 9.76
C GLY A 36 3.63 -10.51 10.31
N VAL A 37 2.81 -9.57 9.84
CA VAL A 37 2.81 -8.17 10.34
C VAL A 37 1.86 -8.05 11.53
N LYS A 38 2.39 -8.26 12.74
CA LYS A 38 1.59 -8.32 13.99
C LYS A 38 1.20 -6.94 14.54
N VAL A 39 2.01 -5.92 14.30
CA VAL A 39 1.86 -4.55 14.85
C VAL A 39 2.15 -3.52 13.76
N GLY A 40 1.77 -2.26 13.98
CA GLY A 40 1.99 -1.20 13.00
C GLY A 40 0.99 -1.20 11.83
N LEU A 41 -0.22 -1.68 12.07
CA LEU A 41 -1.24 -1.96 11.04
C LEU A 41 -1.77 -0.72 10.28
N THR A 42 -1.28 0.48 10.55
CA THR A 42 -1.75 1.72 9.92
C THR A 42 -0.61 2.59 9.37
N ASN A 43 0.61 2.05 9.26
CA ASN A 43 1.74 2.73 8.63
C ASN A 43 1.70 2.58 7.10
N TYR A 44 2.63 3.22 6.39
CA TYR A 44 2.68 3.18 4.92
C TYR A 44 2.97 1.77 4.39
N ALA A 45 3.88 1.04 5.04
CA ALA A 45 4.18 -0.35 4.71
C ALA A 45 2.94 -1.25 4.81
N ALA A 46 2.14 -1.12 5.87
CA ALA A 46 0.90 -1.86 6.04
C ALA A 46 -0.14 -1.50 4.98
N THR A 47 -0.25 -0.23 4.58
CA THR A 47 -1.12 0.15 3.45
C THR A 47 -0.67 -0.49 2.15
N TYR A 48 0.64 -0.55 1.89
CA TYR A 48 1.20 -1.24 0.74
C TYR A 48 0.87 -2.75 0.75
N CYS A 49 1.11 -3.43 1.88
CA CYS A 49 0.78 -4.84 2.03
C CYS A 49 -0.72 -5.13 1.82
N ILE A 50 -1.62 -4.24 2.28
CA ILE A 50 -3.06 -4.37 2.03
C ILE A 50 -3.41 -4.16 0.57
N GLY A 51 -2.75 -3.23 -0.10
CA GLY A 51 -2.87 -3.05 -1.55
C GLY A 51 -2.55 -4.33 -2.31
N LEU A 52 -1.40 -4.91 -2.00
CA LEU A 52 -0.91 -6.16 -2.59
C LEU A 52 -1.84 -7.34 -2.28
N LEU A 53 -2.31 -7.45 -1.04
CA LEU A 53 -3.24 -8.50 -0.62
C LEU A 53 -4.56 -8.43 -1.38
N LEU A 54 -5.12 -7.22 -1.57
CA LEU A 54 -6.35 -7.03 -2.30
C LEU A 54 -6.18 -7.42 -3.78
N ALA A 55 -5.08 -7.01 -4.41
CA ALA A 55 -4.77 -7.33 -5.80
C ALA A 55 -4.70 -8.84 -6.04
N HIS A 56 -3.88 -9.57 -5.27
CA HIS A 56 -3.80 -11.02 -5.40
C HIS A 56 -5.13 -11.72 -5.09
N ARG A 57 -5.88 -11.25 -4.09
CA ARG A 57 -7.20 -11.81 -3.76
C ARG A 57 -8.20 -11.63 -4.91
N LEU A 58 -8.13 -10.50 -5.60
CA LEU A 58 -8.97 -10.19 -6.75
C LEU A 58 -8.59 -11.03 -7.97
N LEU A 59 -7.30 -11.07 -8.31
CA LEU A 59 -6.80 -11.84 -9.46
C LEU A 59 -7.01 -13.35 -9.28
N ASN A 60 -6.81 -13.88 -8.07
CA ASN A 60 -7.09 -15.28 -7.77
C ASN A 60 -8.60 -15.59 -7.91
N ARG A 61 -9.48 -14.70 -7.43
CA ARG A 61 -10.93 -14.86 -7.58
C ARG A 61 -11.36 -14.95 -9.05
N PHE A 62 -10.68 -14.24 -9.94
CA PHE A 62 -10.94 -14.25 -11.38
C PHE A 62 -10.00 -15.18 -12.17
N VAL A 63 -9.14 -15.96 -11.50
CA VAL A 63 -8.23 -16.95 -12.09
C VAL A 63 -7.25 -16.35 -13.11
N MET A 64 -6.65 -15.20 -12.78
CA MET A 64 -5.63 -14.52 -13.60
C MET A 64 -4.35 -14.20 -12.83
N ASP A 65 -4.22 -14.76 -11.64
CA ASP A 65 -3.04 -14.67 -10.78
C ASP A 65 -1.75 -15.11 -11.48
N LYS A 66 -1.84 -16.08 -12.40
CA LYS A 66 -0.71 -16.58 -13.21
C LYS A 66 -0.38 -15.73 -14.43
N ILE A 67 -1.31 -14.89 -14.87
CA ILE A 67 -1.15 -14.05 -16.07
C ILE A 67 -0.55 -12.71 -15.65
N TYR A 68 -1.08 -12.14 -14.58
CA TYR A 68 -0.69 -10.85 -14.04
C TYR A 68 -0.05 -11.04 -12.67
N GLU A 69 1.19 -11.52 -12.65
CA GLU A 69 1.95 -11.71 -11.40
C GLU A 69 2.39 -10.37 -10.77
N GLY A 70 2.48 -9.31 -11.57
CA GLY A 70 2.91 -7.99 -11.13
C GLY A 70 4.42 -7.89 -10.91
N GLN A 71 4.85 -7.04 -9.96
CA GLN A 71 6.24 -6.93 -9.54
C GLN A 71 6.52 -7.79 -8.31
N VAL A 72 7.34 -8.83 -8.49
CA VAL A 72 7.77 -9.72 -7.39
C VAL A 72 8.80 -9.02 -6.49
N GLU A 73 9.74 -8.29 -7.08
CA GLU A 73 10.72 -7.50 -6.35
C GLU A 73 10.28 -6.04 -6.29
N VAL A 74 10.15 -5.53 -5.07
CA VAL A 74 9.72 -4.15 -4.83
C VAL A 74 10.88 -3.21 -5.12
N THR A 75 10.84 -2.48 -6.24
CA THR A 75 11.86 -1.49 -6.63
C THR A 75 11.52 -0.07 -6.19
N GLY A 76 10.24 0.22 -5.92
CA GLY A 76 9.76 1.57 -5.62
C GLY A 76 9.53 2.44 -6.86
N ASP A 77 9.90 1.98 -8.05
CA ASP A 77 9.79 2.72 -9.31
C ASP A 77 8.36 2.74 -9.87
N GLU A 78 8.12 3.52 -10.92
CA GLU A 78 6.86 3.49 -11.65
C GLU A 78 6.66 2.13 -12.35
N TYR A 79 5.50 1.53 -12.15
CA TYR A 79 5.12 0.27 -12.78
C TYR A 79 3.68 0.37 -13.25
N ASN A 80 3.40 -0.05 -14.47
CA ASN A 80 2.04 -0.16 -14.97
C ASN A 80 1.93 -1.51 -15.70
N VAL A 81 0.91 -2.29 -15.36
CA VAL A 81 0.64 -3.55 -16.04
C VAL A 81 0.06 -3.26 -17.42
N GLU A 82 0.50 -4.02 -18.42
CA GLU A 82 -0.04 -3.96 -19.78
C GLU A 82 -0.78 -5.25 -20.12
N SER A 83 -1.81 -5.14 -20.96
CA SER A 83 -2.51 -6.30 -21.51
C SER A 83 -1.58 -7.17 -22.35
N ILE A 84 -1.71 -8.49 -22.24
CA ILE A 84 -0.94 -9.46 -23.02
C ILE A 84 -1.82 -9.97 -24.17
N ASP A 85 -1.30 -9.88 -25.40
CA ASP A 85 -2.01 -10.35 -26.60
C ASP A 85 -2.40 -11.84 -26.48
N GLY A 86 -3.68 -12.13 -26.69
CA GLY A 86 -4.23 -13.49 -26.64
C GLY A 86 -4.61 -13.98 -25.23
N GLN A 87 -4.43 -13.17 -24.19
CA GLN A 87 -4.92 -13.43 -22.84
C GLN A 87 -6.11 -12.51 -22.49
N PRO A 88 -6.88 -12.79 -21.42
CA PRO A 88 -7.84 -11.83 -20.88
C PRO A 88 -7.14 -10.51 -20.57
N GLY A 89 -7.77 -9.39 -20.94
CA GLY A 89 -7.19 -8.06 -20.72
C GLY A 89 -7.03 -7.71 -19.24
N ASP A 90 -6.20 -6.70 -19.00
CA ASP A 90 -5.94 -6.17 -17.67
C ASP A 90 -7.19 -5.56 -17.03
N PHE A 91 -7.27 -5.60 -15.71
CA PHE A 91 -8.37 -4.99 -14.99
C PHE A 91 -8.05 -3.54 -14.68
N THR A 92 -8.72 -2.63 -15.39
CA THR A 92 -8.61 -1.20 -15.12
C THR A 92 -9.48 -0.82 -13.92
N PHE A 93 -8.88 -0.19 -12.93
CA PHE A 93 -9.58 0.40 -11.79
C PHE A 93 -9.21 1.88 -11.61
N TYR A 94 -10.03 2.58 -10.82
CA TYR A 94 -9.76 3.96 -10.41
C TYR A 94 -9.68 4.04 -8.90
N LEU A 95 -8.77 4.86 -8.39
CA LEU A 95 -8.62 5.13 -6.96
C LEU A 95 -9.65 6.16 -6.50
N ASP A 96 -10.33 5.85 -5.41
CA ASP A 96 -11.15 6.75 -4.63
C ASP A 96 -10.50 6.94 -3.25
N ALA A 97 -9.98 8.14 -3.02
CA ALA A 97 -9.36 8.53 -1.75
C ALA A 97 -10.40 9.02 -0.70
N GLY A 98 -11.68 9.08 -1.07
CA GLY A 98 -12.76 9.65 -0.27
C GLY A 98 -12.48 11.11 0.09
N LEU A 99 -12.59 11.42 1.38
CA LEU A 99 -12.35 12.76 1.92
C LEU A 99 -10.89 13.03 2.31
N ALA A 100 -9.99 12.06 2.10
CA ALA A 100 -8.59 12.24 2.43
C ALA A 100 -7.94 13.28 1.50
N ARG A 101 -7.23 14.25 2.07
CA ARG A 101 -6.47 15.21 1.27
C ARG A 101 -5.30 14.49 0.57
N THR A 102 -5.28 14.55 -0.76
CA THR A 102 -4.21 13.97 -1.58
C THR A 102 -2.96 14.85 -1.53
N THR A 103 -2.04 14.53 -0.63
CA THR A 103 -0.71 15.14 -0.53
C THR A 103 0.37 14.10 -0.84
N THR A 104 1.55 14.54 -1.26
CA THR A 104 2.71 13.67 -1.45
C THR A 104 3.02 12.91 -0.16
N GLY A 105 3.23 11.60 -0.27
CA GLY A 105 3.48 10.70 0.86
C GLY A 105 2.24 10.27 1.64
N ASN A 106 1.03 10.57 1.18
CA ASN A 106 -0.18 10.07 1.86
C ASN A 106 -0.28 8.53 1.73
N LYS A 107 -0.59 7.86 2.84
CA LYS A 107 -0.72 6.40 2.94
C LYS A 107 -1.76 5.79 2.01
N VAL A 108 -2.75 6.56 1.56
CA VAL A 108 -3.70 6.12 0.51
C VAL A 108 -2.96 5.70 -0.76
N PHE A 109 -1.87 6.39 -1.10
CA PHE A 109 -1.03 6.04 -2.25
C PHE A 109 -0.15 4.81 -2.00
N GLY A 110 0.13 4.46 -0.74
CA GLY A 110 0.76 3.16 -0.42
C GLY A 110 -0.13 1.99 -0.84
N ALA A 111 -1.43 2.06 -0.55
CA ALA A 111 -2.40 1.04 -1.00
C ALA A 111 -2.54 1.00 -2.52
N LEU A 112 -2.50 2.16 -3.17
CA LEU A 112 -2.45 2.26 -4.64
C LEU A 112 -1.22 1.53 -5.20
N LYS A 113 -0.01 1.85 -4.72
CA LYS A 113 1.23 1.25 -5.21
C LYS A 113 1.25 -0.27 -4.96
N GLY A 114 0.77 -0.73 -3.81
CA GLY A 114 0.64 -2.16 -3.54
C GLY A 114 -0.32 -2.87 -4.49
N ALA A 115 -1.43 -2.23 -4.88
CA ALA A 115 -2.36 -2.80 -5.85
C ALA A 115 -1.79 -2.85 -7.27
N VAL A 116 -1.07 -1.80 -7.67
CA VAL A 116 -0.38 -1.70 -8.95
C VAL A 116 0.70 -2.78 -9.06
N ASP A 117 1.56 -2.90 -8.04
CA ASP A 117 2.60 -3.93 -8.00
C ASP A 117 2.02 -5.33 -7.91
N GLY A 118 0.81 -5.49 -7.37
CA GLY A 118 0.06 -6.74 -7.39
C GLY A 118 -0.60 -7.10 -8.71
N GLY A 119 -0.37 -6.32 -9.79
CA GLY A 119 -0.82 -6.63 -11.14
C GLY A 119 -2.17 -6.01 -11.54
N LEU A 120 -2.67 -5.01 -10.79
CA LEU A 120 -3.86 -4.27 -11.20
C LEU A 120 -3.49 -3.04 -12.04
N SER A 121 -4.28 -2.76 -13.07
CA SER A 121 -4.11 -1.59 -13.91
C SER A 121 -4.81 -0.40 -13.29
N ILE A 122 -4.03 0.54 -12.74
CA ILE A 122 -4.57 1.74 -12.11
C ILE A 122 -3.77 2.92 -12.64
N PRO A 123 -4.38 3.83 -13.42
CA PRO A 123 -3.67 4.98 -13.95
C PRO A 123 -3.27 5.92 -12.80
N HIS A 124 -1.98 6.21 -12.70
CA HIS A 124 -1.42 7.02 -11.62
C HIS A 124 -0.19 7.82 -12.10
N SER A 125 0.38 8.61 -11.19
CA SER A 125 1.62 9.36 -11.39
C SER A 125 2.47 9.27 -10.12
N THR A 126 3.78 9.23 -10.29
CA THR A 126 4.76 9.16 -9.19
C THR A 126 4.80 10.40 -8.29
N LYS A 127 4.20 11.51 -8.70
CA LYS A 127 4.15 12.79 -7.97
C LYS A 127 3.65 12.69 -6.52
N TRP A 128 2.76 11.74 -6.26
CA TRP A 128 2.10 11.62 -4.97
C TRP A 128 2.77 10.62 -4.02
N PHE A 129 3.79 9.90 -4.49
CA PHE A 129 4.53 8.95 -3.66
C PHE A 129 5.60 9.63 -2.79
N PRO A 130 5.95 9.03 -1.63
CA PRO A 130 7.19 9.38 -0.93
C PRO A 130 8.38 9.30 -1.88
N GLY A 131 9.32 10.25 -1.79
CA GLY A 131 10.47 10.31 -2.69
C GLY A 131 10.31 11.27 -3.87
N TYR A 132 9.11 11.81 -4.11
CA TYR A 132 8.93 12.93 -5.06
C TYR A 132 9.28 14.26 -4.39
N ASP A 133 10.19 15.02 -4.99
CA ASP A 133 10.52 16.37 -4.56
C ASP A 133 9.79 17.41 -5.43
N SER A 134 9.05 18.31 -4.78
CA SER A 134 8.27 19.34 -5.47
C SER A 134 9.12 20.45 -6.09
N GLU A 135 10.33 20.69 -5.56
CA GLU A 135 11.22 21.74 -6.03
C GLU A 135 11.97 21.32 -7.29
N SER A 136 12.66 20.17 -7.25
CA SER A 136 13.34 19.58 -8.41
C SER A 136 12.38 18.95 -9.42
N LYS A 137 11.17 18.55 -9.00
CA LYS A 137 10.21 17.73 -9.77
C LYS A 137 10.75 16.36 -10.15
N GLU A 138 11.72 15.86 -9.39
CA GLU A 138 12.32 14.56 -9.57
C GLU A 138 11.74 13.54 -8.57
N PHE A 139 11.73 12.28 -8.97
CA PHE A 139 11.25 11.17 -8.15
C PHE A 139 12.40 10.21 -7.84
N SER A 140 12.64 9.97 -6.55
CA SER A 140 13.58 8.95 -6.08
C SER A 140 12.84 7.66 -5.75
N ALA A 141 13.03 6.64 -6.60
CA ALA A 141 12.49 5.30 -6.38
C ALA A 141 13.09 4.63 -5.13
N GLU A 142 14.38 4.88 -4.84
CA GLU A 142 15.06 4.35 -3.65
C GLU A 142 14.40 4.86 -2.37
N ALA A 143 14.16 6.18 -2.27
CA ALA A 143 13.47 6.76 -1.11
C ALA A 143 12.03 6.24 -0.97
N HIS A 144 11.35 5.97 -2.09
CA HIS A 144 10.04 5.34 -2.05
C HIS A 144 10.10 3.89 -1.53
N GLN A 145 11.06 3.11 -2.02
CA GLN A 145 11.29 1.72 -1.61
C GLN A 145 11.60 1.63 -0.11
N GLU A 146 12.47 2.48 0.41
CA GLU A 146 12.76 2.58 1.85
C GLU A 146 11.49 2.86 2.66
N HIS A 147 10.62 3.73 2.15
CA HIS A 147 9.35 4.05 2.80
C HIS A 147 8.34 2.89 2.73
N ILE A 148 8.32 2.12 1.64
CA ILE A 148 7.52 0.90 1.49
C ILE A 148 7.99 -0.15 2.51
N MET A 149 9.31 -0.31 2.69
CA MET A 149 9.90 -1.24 3.67
C MET A 149 9.79 -0.74 5.12
N GLY A 150 9.37 0.52 5.32
CA GLY A 150 9.20 1.11 6.64
C GLY A 150 10.52 1.49 7.32
N GLN A 151 11.59 1.72 6.55
CA GLN A 151 12.91 2.10 7.07
C GLN A 151 12.83 3.37 7.91
N ASN A 152 12.00 4.33 7.52
CA ASN A 152 11.72 5.55 8.30
C ASN A 152 11.23 5.28 9.74
N VAL A 153 10.43 4.23 9.95
CA VAL A 153 9.95 3.83 11.28
C VAL A 153 11.09 3.19 12.07
N VAL A 154 11.96 2.44 11.39
CA VAL A 154 13.15 1.82 11.98
C VAL A 154 14.15 2.90 12.40
N ASP A 155 14.45 3.87 11.54
CA ASP A 155 15.38 4.96 11.82
C ASP A 155 14.89 5.80 13.00
N TYR A 156 13.60 6.14 13.03
CA TYR A 156 13.02 6.85 14.17
C TYR A 156 13.04 6.02 15.46
N THR A 157 12.92 4.70 15.35
CA THR A 157 13.08 3.79 16.48
C THR A 157 14.51 3.83 17.01
N HIS A 158 15.52 3.76 16.15
CA HIS A 158 16.94 3.86 16.54
C HIS A 158 17.26 5.20 17.17
N TYR A 159 16.79 6.29 16.58
CA TYR A 159 16.94 7.64 17.12
C TYR A 159 16.39 7.75 18.55
N LEU A 160 15.17 7.25 18.82
CA LEU A 160 14.61 7.30 20.17
C LEU A 160 15.36 6.41 21.17
N ILE A 161 15.90 5.27 20.72
CA ILE A 161 16.70 4.40 21.60
C ILE A 161 17.97 5.12 22.09
N GLU A 162 18.58 5.92 21.22
CA GLU A 162 19.80 6.68 21.54
C GLU A 162 19.52 7.94 22.37
N GLU A 163 18.43 8.66 22.09
CA GLU A 163 18.13 9.95 22.72
C GLU A 163 17.29 9.83 24.00
N ASP A 164 16.23 9.00 24.00
CA ASP A 164 15.27 8.90 25.11
C ASP A 164 14.59 7.51 25.16
N GLU A 165 15.17 6.63 25.98
CA GLU A 165 14.69 5.25 26.15
C GLU A 165 13.27 5.18 26.75
N ASP A 166 12.86 6.18 27.56
CA ASP A 166 11.53 6.21 28.16
C ASP A 166 10.47 6.61 27.12
N ALA A 167 10.79 7.57 26.25
CA ALA A 167 9.96 7.89 25.10
C ALA A 167 9.84 6.69 24.13
N TYR A 168 10.94 5.98 23.89
CA TYR A 168 10.94 4.75 23.09
C TYR A 168 9.97 3.70 23.66
N LYS A 169 10.08 3.38 24.96
CA LYS A 169 9.19 2.42 25.63
C LYS A 169 7.72 2.85 25.57
N LYS A 170 7.45 4.16 25.71
CA LYS A 170 6.09 4.70 25.64
C LYS A 170 5.49 4.58 24.24
N GLN A 171 6.21 5.01 23.22
CA GLN A 171 5.72 5.06 21.84
C GLN A 171 5.66 3.69 21.17
N PHE A 172 6.70 2.86 21.37
CA PHE A 172 6.86 1.57 20.71
C PHE A 172 6.55 0.38 21.64
N SER A 173 5.81 0.60 22.73
CA SER A 173 5.42 -0.43 23.71
C SER A 173 4.89 -1.72 23.08
N GLN A 174 4.04 -1.62 22.04
CA GLN A 174 3.48 -2.79 21.36
C GLN A 174 4.51 -3.53 20.50
N TYR A 175 5.51 -2.83 19.93
CA TYR A 175 6.60 -3.48 19.20
C TYR A 175 7.49 -4.26 20.16
N ILE A 176 7.77 -3.71 21.34
CA ILE A 176 8.55 -4.40 22.38
C ILE A 176 7.80 -5.64 22.88
N LYS A 177 6.48 -5.54 23.08
CA LYS A 177 5.64 -6.64 23.57
C LYS A 177 5.54 -7.82 22.59
N ASN A 178 5.54 -7.55 21.28
CA ASN A 178 5.31 -8.54 20.23
C ASN A 178 6.59 -8.94 19.48
N LYS A 179 7.76 -8.59 20.04
CA LYS A 179 9.08 -8.98 19.54
C LYS A 179 9.28 -10.50 19.60
#